data_AF-A0A1H3KDK6-F1
#
_entry.id   AF-A0A1H3KDK6-F1
#
_cell.length_a   1.000
_cell.length_b   1.000
_cell.length_c   1.000
_cell.angle_alpha   90.00
_cell.angle_beta   90.00
_cell.angle_gamma   90.00
#
_symmetry.space_group_name_H-M   'P 1'
#
loop_
_entity.id
_entity.type
_entity.pdbx_description
1 polymer ?
#
loop_
_entity_poly.entity_id
_entity_poly.type
_entity_poly.pdbx_seq_one_letter_code
_entity_poly.pdbx_strand_id
1 'polypeptide(L)'
;MPTLRRARLGRFAQVLSLLALSCALTAPGAHAAPAKKVAKKQVAVAPVKKKAVKERATAAPQGKRVAKSARQPSRVAARSAASPIRAVAYEPRLSFGQMAGLHAVADPLDLKSSVALVMDQDTHEVLLSKNDHAVLPIASLTKLMTGLLISQAHLPMDESITITQDDVDTEKGSSSRLAVGTTLTRAEMLHLALMSSENRAAHALGRTFPGGLDAFVQQMNAKARLLGMTDTRYVEPTGLSSRNQSSARDLAVLVNVAHSDPLVREYTTSPGYEVAVGRRTLQYNNTNRLVLSPTWDIGLQKTGYISEAGRCLVMQAQVAGRKIIMVFLDSAGKFSRLGDAERVRHWVESMGQVAGDSMIHKVKG
;
A
#
# COMPACT_ATOMS: atom_id res chain seq x y z
N MET A 1 49.14 33.70 32.29
CA MET A 1 47.94 33.89 33.14
C MET A 1 47.78 35.36 33.45
N PRO A 2 46.55 35.85 33.76
CA PRO A 2 45.24 35.23 33.50
C PRO A 2 44.85 35.57 32.02
N THR A 3 43.71 36.11 31.54
CA THR A 3 42.38 36.47 32.08
C THR A 3 41.36 36.50 30.92
N LEU A 4 40.06 36.34 31.20
CA LEU A 4 38.95 36.75 30.31
C LEU A 4 38.17 37.92 30.94
N ARG A 5 37.52 38.76 30.13
CA ARG A 5 36.28 39.46 30.52
C ARG A 5 35.27 39.49 29.35
N ARG A 6 33.99 39.24 29.68
CA ARG A 6 32.83 39.35 28.79
C ARG A 6 31.97 40.55 29.21
N ALA A 7 31.47 41.35 28.26
CA ALA A 7 30.26 42.20 28.34
C ALA A 7 30.17 43.10 27.09
N ARG A 8 29.01 43.57 26.60
CA ARG A 8 27.61 43.08 26.63
C ARG A 8 26.85 43.76 25.47
N LEU A 9 25.58 43.41 25.25
CA LEU A 9 24.73 43.86 24.13
C LEU A 9 24.58 45.40 24.01
N GLY A 10 24.40 45.88 22.78
CA GLY A 10 23.76 47.16 22.44
C GLY A 10 22.95 47.00 21.15
N ARG A 11 21.70 47.49 21.10
CA ARG A 11 20.76 47.25 19.99
C ARG A 11 19.85 48.47 19.74
N PHE A 12 20.26 49.36 18.85
CA PHE A 12 19.48 50.45 18.22
C PHE A 12 20.22 50.85 16.91
N ALA A 13 19.63 51.34 15.82
CA ALA A 13 18.37 51.13 15.07
C ALA A 13 18.12 52.41 14.23
N GLN A 14 17.76 52.26 12.94
CA GLN A 14 17.39 53.36 12.00
C GLN A 14 18.59 54.28 11.62
N VAL A 15 18.71 54.94 10.45
CA VAL A 15 17.78 55.72 9.62
C VAL A 15 18.29 55.85 8.16
N LEU A 16 17.40 55.74 7.14
CA LEU A 16 17.49 56.19 5.72
C LEU A 16 18.72 55.80 4.84
N SER A 17 18.73 55.97 3.50
CA SER A 17 17.72 55.72 2.44
C SER A 17 18.33 55.99 1.05
N LEU A 18 17.77 55.37 0.01
CA LEU A 18 17.74 55.83 -1.40
C LEU A 18 19.05 56.27 -2.07
N LEU A 19 19.50 55.44 -3.02
CA LEU A 19 19.76 55.95 -4.38
C LEU A 19 19.10 55.01 -5.39
N ALA A 20 18.37 55.57 -6.36
CA ALA A 20 17.65 54.79 -7.36
C ALA A 20 18.47 54.63 -8.64
N LEU A 21 18.39 53.47 -9.29
CA LEU A 21 18.82 53.32 -10.68
C LEU A 21 17.77 52.52 -11.47
N SER A 22 17.01 53.24 -12.28
CA SER A 22 15.94 52.70 -13.12
C SER A 22 16.46 52.35 -14.51
N CYS A 23 16.51 51.06 -14.85
CA CYS A 23 16.64 50.61 -16.24
C CYS A 23 15.36 49.89 -16.66
N ALA A 24 14.68 50.41 -17.68
CA ALA A 24 13.46 49.80 -18.22
C ALA A 24 13.81 48.59 -19.10
N LEU A 25 13.13 47.46 -18.87
CA LEU A 25 13.16 46.30 -19.76
C LEU A 25 11.91 46.30 -20.64
N THR A 26 12.12 46.52 -21.94
CA THR A 26 11.05 46.50 -22.95
C THR A 26 10.60 45.08 -23.23
N ALA A 27 9.30 44.80 -23.06
CA ALA A 27 8.71 43.50 -23.38
C ALA A 27 8.25 43.42 -24.86
N PRO A 28 8.68 42.40 -25.63
CA PRO A 28 8.03 42.03 -26.88
C PRO A 28 6.68 41.33 -26.62
N GLY A 29 5.67 41.63 -27.43
CA GLY A 29 4.29 41.22 -27.19
C GLY A 29 4.02 39.72 -27.31
N ALA A 30 3.00 39.27 -26.59
CA ALA A 30 2.46 37.91 -26.76
C ALA A 30 1.87 37.71 -28.16
N HIS A 31 2.01 36.50 -28.71
CA HIS A 31 1.25 36.04 -29.86
C HIS A 31 0.46 34.79 -29.48
N ALA A 32 -0.84 34.99 -29.26
CA ALA A 32 -1.77 33.91 -28.95
C ALA A 32 -2.14 33.13 -30.22
N ALA A 33 -1.47 32.00 -30.45
CA ALA A 33 -1.89 31.05 -31.48
C ALA A 33 -3.22 30.36 -31.04
N PRO A 34 -4.22 30.21 -31.93
CA PRO A 34 -5.54 29.74 -31.54
C PRO A 34 -5.56 28.25 -31.19
N ALA A 35 -6.19 27.92 -30.06
CA ALA A 35 -6.36 26.54 -29.61
C ALA A 35 -7.23 25.73 -30.60
N LYS A 36 -6.65 24.71 -31.24
CA LYS A 36 -7.40 23.76 -32.07
C LYS A 36 -8.34 22.93 -31.20
N LYS A 37 -9.65 23.08 -31.41
CA LYS A 37 -10.69 22.24 -30.80
C LYS A 37 -10.52 20.79 -31.25
N VAL A 38 -9.93 19.93 -30.41
CA VAL A 38 -9.99 18.48 -30.58
C VAL A 38 -11.37 18.01 -30.15
N ALA A 39 -12.11 17.34 -31.05
CA ALA A 39 -13.51 16.98 -30.82
C ALA A 39 -13.65 15.86 -29.78
N LYS A 40 -14.64 15.98 -28.89
CA LYS A 40 -15.05 14.91 -27.97
C LYS A 40 -15.61 13.73 -28.78
N LYS A 41 -14.80 12.68 -29.00
CA LYS A 41 -15.26 11.45 -29.65
C LYS A 41 -16.08 10.62 -28.66
N GLN A 42 -17.39 10.83 -28.65
CA GLN A 42 -18.34 9.96 -27.93
C GLN A 42 -18.21 8.53 -28.47
N VAL A 43 -17.96 7.57 -27.58
CA VAL A 43 -18.05 6.14 -27.91
C VAL A 43 -19.46 5.68 -27.51
N ALA A 44 -20.30 5.41 -28.50
CA ALA A 44 -21.68 4.98 -28.28
C ALA A 44 -21.73 3.55 -27.72
N VAL A 45 -22.53 3.34 -26.67
CA VAL A 45 -22.79 2.01 -26.11
C VAL A 45 -23.80 1.27 -26.99
N ALA A 46 -23.35 0.27 -27.74
CA ALA A 46 -24.23 -0.61 -28.51
C ALA A 46 -24.79 -1.74 -27.61
N PRO A 47 -26.11 -2.03 -27.66
CA PRO A 47 -26.72 -2.99 -26.74
C PRO A 47 -26.45 -4.45 -27.14
N VAL A 48 -25.83 -5.20 -26.23
CA VAL A 48 -25.61 -6.66 -26.40
C VAL A 48 -26.93 -7.41 -26.29
N LYS A 49 -27.43 -7.92 -27.42
CA LYS A 49 -28.65 -8.74 -27.46
C LYS A 49 -28.41 -10.10 -26.80
N LYS A 50 -29.20 -10.43 -25.77
CA LYS A 50 -29.26 -11.77 -25.17
C LYS A 50 -29.64 -12.80 -26.25
N LYS A 51 -28.83 -13.83 -26.46
CA LYS A 51 -29.25 -15.06 -27.17
C LYS A 51 -29.59 -16.14 -26.13
N ALA A 52 -30.76 -16.75 -26.28
CA ALA A 52 -31.19 -17.83 -25.42
C ALA A 52 -30.38 -19.11 -25.69
N VAL A 53 -30.06 -19.85 -24.63
CA VAL A 53 -29.59 -21.24 -24.73
C VAL A 53 -30.81 -22.09 -25.12
N LYS A 54 -30.65 -22.94 -26.14
CA LYS A 54 -31.70 -23.85 -26.60
C LYS A 54 -31.34 -25.26 -26.15
N GLU A 55 -32.14 -25.83 -25.25
CA GLU A 55 -32.00 -27.22 -24.85
C GLU A 55 -32.16 -28.16 -26.06
N ARG A 56 -31.43 -29.28 -26.04
CA ARG A 56 -31.59 -30.33 -27.05
C ARG A 56 -31.49 -31.70 -26.40
N ALA A 57 -32.64 -32.24 -26.03
CA ALA A 57 -32.75 -33.64 -25.65
C ALA A 57 -32.36 -34.55 -26.83
N THR A 58 -31.75 -35.70 -26.54
CA THR A 58 -31.45 -36.77 -27.49
C THR A 58 -32.01 -38.09 -26.96
N ALA A 59 -32.92 -38.70 -27.71
CA ALA A 59 -33.59 -39.94 -27.33
C ALA A 59 -32.67 -41.17 -27.46
N ALA A 60 -33.00 -42.23 -26.74
CA ALA A 60 -32.32 -43.52 -26.82
C ALA A 60 -32.95 -44.44 -27.89
N PRO A 61 -32.16 -45.29 -28.57
CA PRO A 61 -32.66 -46.45 -29.31
C PRO A 61 -32.71 -47.72 -28.43
N GLN A 62 -33.74 -48.54 -28.60
CA GLN A 62 -33.86 -49.86 -27.97
C GLN A 62 -33.24 -50.96 -28.85
N GLY A 63 -32.78 -52.08 -28.28
CA GLY A 63 -32.18 -53.15 -29.11
C GLY A 63 -31.84 -54.50 -28.45
N LYS A 64 -32.86 -55.28 -28.09
CA LYS A 64 -32.85 -56.76 -27.85
C LYS A 64 -32.31 -57.30 -26.52
N ARG A 65 -33.15 -58.13 -25.88
CA ARG A 65 -32.81 -59.07 -24.80
C ARG A 65 -32.46 -60.44 -25.41
N VAL A 66 -31.45 -61.11 -24.86
CA VAL A 66 -31.31 -62.57 -24.85
C VAL A 66 -31.06 -62.97 -23.40
N ALA A 67 -31.63 -64.08 -22.93
CA ALA A 67 -31.59 -64.47 -21.53
C ALA A 67 -30.95 -65.84 -21.34
N LYS A 68 -30.10 -65.99 -20.30
CA LYS A 68 -30.33 -66.96 -19.21
C LYS A 68 -29.20 -67.00 -18.17
N SER A 69 -29.58 -67.57 -17.02
CA SER A 69 -28.76 -68.17 -15.98
C SER A 69 -28.00 -67.23 -15.03
N ALA A 70 -27.94 -67.65 -13.77
CA ALA A 70 -27.34 -66.92 -12.67
C ALA A 70 -26.05 -67.59 -12.20
N ARG A 71 -25.04 -66.76 -11.95
CA ARG A 71 -23.94 -67.05 -11.02
C ARG A 71 -23.61 -65.74 -10.32
N GLN A 72 -23.75 -65.69 -8.99
CA GLN A 72 -23.20 -64.59 -8.20
C GLN A 72 -21.68 -64.81 -8.04
N PRO A 73 -20.81 -63.90 -8.50
CA PRO A 73 -19.47 -63.80 -7.98
C PRO A 73 -19.54 -63.04 -6.65
N SER A 74 -19.02 -63.62 -5.58
CA SER A 74 -18.86 -62.93 -4.31
C SER A 74 -17.93 -61.73 -4.50
N ARG A 75 -18.46 -60.51 -4.40
CA ARG A 75 -17.63 -59.30 -4.31
C ARG A 75 -16.87 -59.32 -2.98
N VAL A 76 -15.64 -59.84 -3.02
CA VAL A 76 -14.67 -59.61 -1.95
C VAL A 76 -14.47 -58.10 -1.84
N ALA A 77 -15.01 -57.51 -0.78
CA ALA A 77 -14.90 -56.09 -0.53
C ALA A 77 -13.47 -55.79 -0.09
N ALA A 78 -12.59 -55.50 -1.06
CA ALA A 78 -11.25 -55.00 -0.83
C ALA A 78 -11.33 -53.66 -0.08
N ARG A 79 -11.30 -53.73 1.26
CA ARG A 79 -11.16 -52.57 2.13
C ARG A 79 -9.76 -51.99 1.92
N SER A 80 -9.63 -51.08 0.97
CA SER A 80 -8.49 -50.18 0.89
C SER A 80 -8.46 -49.36 2.18
N ALA A 81 -7.62 -49.79 3.13
CA ALA A 81 -7.32 -49.01 4.32
C ALA A 81 -6.58 -47.74 3.85
N ALA A 82 -7.33 -46.66 3.64
CA ALA A 82 -6.75 -45.36 3.38
C ALA A 82 -5.95 -44.96 4.61
N SER A 83 -4.63 -45.07 4.52
CA SER A 83 -3.72 -44.58 5.57
C SER A 83 -4.12 -43.15 5.91
N PRO A 84 -4.39 -42.83 7.19
CA PRO A 84 -4.78 -41.47 7.55
C PRO A 84 -3.65 -40.54 7.16
N ILE A 85 -3.91 -39.66 6.20
CA ILE A 85 -3.02 -38.53 5.90
C ILE A 85 -3.00 -37.72 7.18
N ARG A 86 -1.94 -37.91 7.98
CA ARG A 86 -1.75 -37.23 9.25
C ARG A 86 -1.62 -35.75 8.93
N ALA A 87 -2.73 -35.03 9.02
CA ALA A 87 -2.77 -33.59 8.84
C ALA A 87 -1.77 -33.00 9.84
N VAL A 88 -0.63 -32.56 9.33
CA VAL A 88 0.37 -31.86 10.12
C VAL A 88 -0.34 -30.57 10.53
N ALA A 89 -0.71 -30.47 11.80
CA ALA A 89 -1.26 -29.26 12.36
C ALA A 89 -0.23 -28.15 12.10
N TYR A 90 -0.57 -27.22 11.22
CA TYR A 90 0.27 -26.07 10.98
C TYR A 90 0.14 -25.17 12.20
N GLU A 91 1.04 -25.38 13.17
CA GLU A 91 1.21 -24.48 14.31
C GLU A 91 1.33 -23.05 13.77
N PRO A 92 0.39 -22.15 14.09
CA PRO A 92 0.36 -20.83 13.51
C PRO A 92 1.57 -20.06 14.04
N ARG A 93 2.61 -19.93 13.22
CA ARG A 93 3.81 -19.14 13.53
C ARG A 93 3.40 -17.75 14.00
N LEU A 94 3.63 -17.49 15.28
CA LEU A 94 3.35 -16.21 15.91
C LEU A 94 4.20 -15.12 15.25
N SER A 95 3.61 -13.94 15.10
CA SER A 95 4.33 -12.74 14.71
C SER A 95 5.20 -12.21 15.85
N PHE A 96 6.07 -11.25 15.56
CA PHE A 96 6.91 -10.62 16.58
C PHE A 96 6.07 -9.83 17.59
N GLY A 97 4.99 -9.17 17.16
CA GLY A 97 4.08 -8.47 18.06
C GLY A 97 3.27 -9.40 18.97
N GLN A 98 2.87 -10.57 18.47
CA GLN A 98 2.25 -11.63 19.28
C GLN A 98 3.23 -12.23 20.30
N MET A 99 4.47 -12.54 19.89
CA MET A 99 5.50 -13.06 20.81
C MET A 99 5.90 -12.03 21.89
N ALA A 100 5.85 -10.73 21.56
CA ALA A 100 6.05 -9.64 22.51
C ALA A 100 4.80 -9.29 23.35
N GLY A 101 3.70 -10.04 23.21
CA GLY A 101 2.47 -9.85 23.99
C GLY A 101 1.66 -8.58 23.65
N LEU A 102 2.05 -7.82 22.64
CA LEU A 102 1.49 -6.49 22.34
C LEU A 102 -0.02 -6.49 22.06
N HIS A 103 -0.56 -7.60 21.53
CA HIS A 103 -2.00 -7.79 21.31
C HIS A 103 -2.82 -7.81 22.62
N ALA A 104 -2.20 -8.08 23.78
CA ALA A 104 -2.90 -8.10 25.07
C ALA A 104 -3.23 -6.69 25.61
N VAL A 105 -2.68 -5.63 24.99
CA VAL A 105 -2.99 -4.24 25.36
C VAL A 105 -4.39 -3.89 24.87
N ALA A 106 -5.25 -3.46 25.81
CA ALA A 106 -6.61 -3.01 25.53
C ALA A 106 -6.62 -1.63 24.85
N ASP A 107 -7.63 -1.38 24.03
CA ASP A 107 -7.87 -0.12 23.34
C ASP A 107 -9.39 0.12 23.21
N PRO A 108 -9.86 1.36 23.00
CA PRO A 108 -11.29 1.68 23.04
C PRO A 108 -12.10 1.15 21.84
N LEU A 109 -11.46 0.60 20.79
CA LEU A 109 -12.11 0.15 19.56
C LEU A 109 -11.96 -1.36 19.30
N ASP A 110 -11.46 -2.12 20.28
CA ASP A 110 -11.16 -3.55 20.17
C ASP A 110 -10.35 -3.86 18.88
N LEU A 111 -9.28 -3.09 18.66
CA LEU A 111 -8.43 -3.24 17.47
C LEU A 111 -7.68 -4.57 17.51
N LYS A 112 -7.80 -5.33 16.42
CA LYS A 112 -7.15 -6.63 16.25
C LYS A 112 -5.71 -6.50 15.75
N SER A 113 -5.20 -5.28 15.71
CA SER A 113 -3.79 -4.95 15.49
C SER A 113 -3.08 -4.82 16.82
N SER A 114 -1.92 -5.48 16.94
CA SER A 114 -1.07 -5.38 18.14
C SER A 114 -0.47 -3.98 18.31
N VAL A 115 -0.33 -3.22 17.22
CA VAL A 115 0.09 -1.81 17.21
C VAL A 115 -0.86 -1.01 16.33
N ALA A 116 -1.28 0.17 16.80
CA ALA A 116 -2.05 1.13 16.02
C ALA A 116 -1.65 2.58 16.32
N LEU A 117 -1.70 3.42 15.30
CA LEU A 117 -1.65 4.88 15.42
C LEU A 117 -2.68 5.49 14.47
N VAL A 118 -3.50 6.39 14.99
CA VAL A 118 -4.47 7.19 14.23
C VAL A 118 -4.20 8.65 14.55
N MET A 119 -3.94 9.45 13.52
CA MET A 119 -3.67 10.88 13.69
C MET A 119 -4.28 11.71 12.57
N ASP A 120 -4.56 12.97 12.87
CA ASP A 120 -4.86 13.98 11.88
C ASP A 120 -3.59 14.38 11.12
N GLN A 121 -3.68 14.47 9.80
CA GLN A 121 -2.56 14.82 8.93
C GLN A 121 -2.19 16.30 9.01
N ASP A 122 -3.19 17.18 9.15
CA ASP A 122 -3.02 18.63 9.04
C ASP A 122 -2.67 19.25 10.40
N THR A 123 -3.22 18.73 11.50
CA THR A 123 -2.96 19.23 12.87
C THR A 123 -1.93 18.43 13.65
N HIS A 124 -1.58 17.22 13.17
CA HIS A 124 -0.78 16.22 13.88
C HIS A 124 -1.37 15.75 15.23
N GLU A 125 -2.66 16.00 15.48
CA GLU A 125 -3.38 15.48 16.64
C GLU A 125 -3.42 13.94 16.59
N VAL A 126 -2.86 13.27 17.61
CA VAL A 126 -2.99 11.83 17.78
C VAL A 126 -4.35 11.53 18.42
N LEU A 127 -5.22 10.88 17.65
CA LEU A 127 -6.57 10.50 18.08
C LEU A 127 -6.54 9.18 18.86
N LEU A 128 -5.83 8.18 18.35
CA LEU A 128 -5.67 6.88 18.99
C LEU A 128 -4.23 6.40 18.88
N SER A 129 -3.69 5.88 19.98
CA SER A 129 -2.40 5.19 20.03
C SER A 129 -2.54 3.87 20.78
N LYS A 130 -1.88 2.83 20.25
CA LYS A 130 -1.74 1.51 20.85
C LYS A 130 -0.34 1.02 20.52
N ASN A 131 0.55 0.96 21.51
CA ASN A 131 1.94 0.48 21.35
C ASN A 131 2.73 1.20 20.22
N ASP A 132 2.47 2.48 19.94
CA ASP A 132 2.93 3.14 18.70
C ASP A 132 4.46 3.25 18.53
N HIS A 133 5.22 3.16 19.62
CA HIS A 133 6.69 3.06 19.66
C HIS A 133 7.25 1.65 19.41
N ALA A 134 6.40 0.62 19.30
CA ALA A 134 6.88 -0.75 19.13
C ALA A 134 7.48 -0.98 17.74
N VAL A 135 8.79 -1.25 17.72
CA VAL A 135 9.55 -1.50 16.49
C VAL A 135 9.31 -2.94 16.03
N LEU A 136 8.58 -3.11 14.92
CA LEU A 136 8.18 -4.41 14.40
C LEU A 136 8.60 -4.61 12.93
N PRO A 137 8.69 -5.85 12.44
CA PRO A 137 8.78 -6.13 11.02
C PRO A 137 7.55 -5.56 10.29
N ILE A 138 7.75 -4.71 9.28
CA ILE A 138 6.64 -3.99 8.62
C ILE A 138 6.17 -4.61 7.31
N ALA A 139 6.81 -5.70 6.88
CA ALA A 139 6.58 -6.35 5.59
C ALA A 139 6.58 -5.33 4.42
N SER A 140 5.73 -5.55 3.41
CA SER A 140 5.63 -4.72 2.20
C SER A 140 5.11 -3.29 2.40
N LEU A 141 4.91 -2.80 3.63
CA LEU A 141 4.86 -1.35 3.89
C LEU A 141 6.16 -0.66 3.46
N THR A 142 7.29 -1.39 3.54
CA THR A 142 8.59 -1.03 2.94
C THR A 142 8.46 -0.36 1.57
N LYS A 143 7.61 -0.91 0.69
CA LYS A 143 7.51 -0.44 -0.70
C LYS A 143 7.02 1.02 -0.82
N LEU A 144 6.47 1.60 0.25
CA LEU A 144 6.11 3.02 0.28
C LEU A 144 7.36 3.92 0.26
N MET A 145 8.42 3.55 1.02
CA MET A 145 9.72 4.23 0.95
C MET A 145 10.38 3.99 -0.41
N THR A 146 10.31 2.75 -0.92
CA THR A 146 10.81 2.40 -2.27
C THR A 146 10.18 3.29 -3.33
N GLY A 147 8.84 3.44 -3.32
CA GLY A 147 8.14 4.25 -4.31
C GLY A 147 8.41 5.75 -4.18
N LEU A 148 8.49 6.26 -2.94
CA LEU A 148 8.86 7.64 -2.66
C LEU A 148 10.25 7.99 -3.23
N LEU A 149 11.24 7.09 -3.09
CA LEU A 149 12.57 7.30 -3.66
C LEU A 149 12.60 7.22 -5.19
N ILE A 150 11.89 6.26 -5.79
CA ILE A 150 11.86 6.12 -7.26
C ILE A 150 11.20 7.35 -7.91
N SER A 151 10.10 7.86 -7.33
CA SER A 151 9.45 9.09 -7.76
C SER A 151 10.38 10.30 -7.62
N GLN A 152 10.93 10.53 -6.43
CA GLN A 152 11.80 11.68 -6.14
C GLN A 152 13.16 11.64 -6.88
N ALA A 153 13.57 10.50 -7.43
CA ALA A 153 14.79 10.38 -8.22
C ALA A 153 14.66 10.91 -9.67
N HIS A 154 13.45 11.20 -10.16
CA HIS A 154 13.19 11.76 -11.49
C HIS A 154 13.84 10.98 -12.65
N LEU A 155 13.94 9.65 -12.50
CA LEU A 155 14.49 8.74 -13.51
C LEU A 155 13.50 8.56 -14.69
N PRO A 156 13.97 8.19 -15.90
CA PRO A 156 13.09 8.01 -17.05
C PRO A 156 12.03 6.93 -16.77
N MET A 157 10.76 7.31 -16.79
CA MET A 157 9.65 6.46 -16.38
C MET A 157 9.24 5.43 -17.44
N ASP A 158 9.67 5.66 -18.69
CA ASP A 158 9.59 4.79 -19.87
C ASP A 158 10.76 3.80 -19.98
N GLU A 159 11.77 3.90 -19.10
CA GLU A 159 12.92 2.99 -19.07
C GLU A 159 12.47 1.53 -18.91
N SER A 160 12.91 0.67 -19.82
CA SER A 160 12.55 -0.75 -19.85
C SER A 160 13.38 -1.56 -18.85
N ILE A 161 12.76 -1.95 -17.74
CA ILE A 161 13.36 -2.75 -16.67
C ILE A 161 13.00 -4.23 -16.87
N THR A 162 14.01 -5.09 -16.96
CA THR A 162 13.83 -6.55 -17.06
C THR A 162 14.00 -7.22 -15.70
N ILE A 163 13.04 -8.07 -15.33
CA ILE A 163 13.08 -8.95 -14.16
C ILE A 163 14.17 -10.02 -14.36
N THR A 164 15.15 -10.06 -13.46
CA THR A 164 16.26 -11.01 -13.45
C THR A 164 16.07 -12.11 -12.40
N GLN A 165 16.97 -13.09 -12.36
CA GLN A 165 16.99 -14.11 -11.31
C GLN A 165 17.20 -13.48 -9.91
N ASP A 166 17.95 -12.39 -9.83
CA ASP A 166 18.22 -11.62 -8.60
C ASP A 166 16.95 -11.05 -7.96
N ASP A 167 15.87 -10.87 -8.73
CA ASP A 167 14.59 -10.33 -8.23
C ASP A 167 13.70 -11.43 -7.64
N VAL A 168 14.14 -12.69 -7.67
CA VAL A 168 13.38 -13.84 -7.15
C VAL A 168 13.58 -13.95 -5.64
N ASP A 169 12.48 -13.93 -4.90
CA ASP A 169 12.47 -14.14 -3.45
C ASP A 169 13.06 -15.50 -3.04
N THR A 170 14.14 -15.44 -2.27
CA THR A 170 14.83 -16.58 -1.65
C THR A 170 14.68 -16.63 -0.11
N GLU A 171 14.08 -15.62 0.53
CA GLU A 171 13.90 -15.59 2.00
C GLU A 171 12.54 -16.14 2.45
N LYS A 172 11.46 -15.86 1.71
CA LYS A 172 10.08 -16.29 2.05
C LYS A 172 9.42 -17.18 1.00
N GLY A 173 10.03 -17.36 -0.17
CA GLY A 173 9.50 -18.20 -1.26
C GLY A 173 8.17 -17.69 -1.85
N SER A 174 7.93 -16.38 -1.79
CA SER A 174 6.73 -15.75 -2.34
C SER A 174 6.64 -15.88 -3.86
N SER A 175 5.43 -16.12 -4.35
CA SER A 175 5.14 -16.17 -5.78
C SER A 175 4.95 -14.75 -6.35
N SER A 176 5.28 -14.61 -7.64
CA SER A 176 5.06 -13.42 -8.45
C SER A 176 4.53 -13.85 -9.81
N ARG A 177 3.74 -12.99 -10.46
CA ARG A 177 3.21 -13.27 -11.80
C ARG A 177 4.08 -12.70 -12.91
N LEU A 178 5.05 -11.85 -12.56
CA LEU A 178 6.15 -11.44 -13.44
C LEU A 178 7.20 -12.56 -13.46
N ALA A 179 7.41 -13.19 -14.62
CA ALA A 179 8.44 -14.20 -14.80
C ALA A 179 9.83 -13.55 -14.94
N VAL A 180 10.90 -14.30 -14.67
CA VAL A 180 12.26 -13.89 -15.08
C VAL A 180 12.28 -13.72 -16.60
N GLY A 181 12.90 -12.65 -17.10
CA GLY A 181 12.81 -12.23 -18.50
C GLY A 181 11.56 -11.41 -18.85
N THR A 182 10.69 -11.08 -17.89
CA THR A 182 9.62 -10.09 -18.10
C THR A 182 10.22 -8.68 -18.10
N THR A 183 9.99 -7.92 -19.16
CA THR A 183 10.36 -6.50 -19.24
C THR A 183 9.09 -5.65 -19.13
N LEU A 184 9.12 -4.61 -18.31
CA LEU A 184 8.09 -3.56 -18.20
C LEU A 184 8.78 -2.20 -18.02
N THR A 185 8.06 -1.11 -18.26
CA THR A 185 8.57 0.25 -17.96
C THR A 185 8.76 0.49 -16.46
N ARG A 186 9.64 1.44 -16.10
CA ARG A 186 9.84 1.90 -14.71
C ARG A 186 8.52 2.38 -14.07
N ALA A 187 7.62 2.98 -14.85
CA ALA A 187 6.26 3.33 -14.45
C ALA A 187 5.42 2.10 -14.06
N GLU A 188 5.30 1.11 -14.93
CA GLU A 188 4.55 -0.13 -14.67
C GLU A 188 5.11 -0.88 -13.46
N MET A 189 6.44 -0.98 -13.34
CA MET A 189 7.08 -1.59 -12.17
C MET A 189 6.69 -0.88 -10.86
N LEU A 190 6.71 0.45 -10.85
CA LEU A 190 6.37 1.26 -9.67
C LEU A 190 4.88 1.11 -9.32
N HIS A 191 4.00 1.12 -10.33
CA HIS A 191 2.55 0.96 -10.16
C HIS A 191 2.22 -0.42 -9.56
N LEU A 192 2.78 -1.50 -10.11
CA LEU A 192 2.57 -2.85 -9.60
C LEU A 192 3.15 -3.06 -8.19
N ALA A 193 4.30 -2.43 -7.88
CA ALA A 193 4.91 -2.46 -6.56
C ALA A 193 4.05 -1.76 -5.48
N LEU A 194 3.43 -0.62 -5.81
CA LEU A 194 2.60 0.14 -4.88
C LEU A 194 1.18 -0.45 -4.73
N MET A 195 0.44 -0.57 -5.84
CA MET A 195 -0.94 -1.05 -5.88
C MET A 195 -1.07 -2.52 -5.45
N SER A 196 -0.40 -3.41 -6.19
CA SER A 196 -0.51 -4.87 -6.04
C SER A 196 0.55 -5.48 -5.13
N SER A 197 1.49 -4.69 -4.61
CA SER A 197 2.57 -5.16 -3.74
C SER A 197 3.56 -6.13 -4.41
N GLU A 198 3.70 -6.13 -5.73
CA GLU A 198 4.58 -7.07 -6.46
C GLU A 198 6.04 -6.98 -5.98
N ASN A 199 6.59 -8.13 -5.60
CA ASN A 199 7.92 -8.21 -4.99
C ASN A 199 9.02 -8.01 -6.03
N ARG A 200 8.91 -8.67 -7.19
CA ARG A 200 9.94 -8.62 -8.23
C ARG A 200 10.09 -7.23 -8.84
N ALA A 201 8.96 -6.53 -9.04
CA ALA A 201 8.96 -5.15 -9.50
C ALA A 201 9.67 -4.20 -8.51
N ALA A 202 9.35 -4.30 -7.22
CA ALA A 202 10.00 -3.51 -6.17
C ALA A 202 11.50 -3.81 -6.03
N HIS A 203 11.91 -5.08 -6.22
CA HIS A 203 13.32 -5.47 -6.19
C HIS A 203 14.07 -4.93 -7.41
N ALA A 204 13.51 -5.12 -8.61
CA ALA A 204 14.10 -4.65 -9.86
C ALA A 204 14.29 -3.12 -9.87
N LEU A 205 13.34 -2.36 -9.31
CA LEU A 205 13.45 -0.90 -9.14
C LEU A 205 14.65 -0.48 -8.27
N GLY A 206 14.91 -1.20 -7.16
CA GLY A 206 16.08 -0.95 -6.31
C GLY A 206 17.39 -1.42 -6.96
N ARG A 207 17.37 -2.57 -7.64
CA ARG A 207 18.51 -3.14 -8.36
C ARG A 207 18.95 -2.28 -9.56
N THR A 208 18.01 -1.66 -10.26
CA THR A 208 18.25 -0.74 -11.41
C THR A 208 18.22 0.73 -11.01
N PHE A 209 18.42 1.03 -9.72
CA PHE A 209 18.69 2.38 -9.26
C PHE A 209 20.16 2.77 -9.56
N PRO A 210 20.49 4.06 -9.80
CA PRO A 210 21.87 4.50 -9.93
C PRO A 210 22.72 4.12 -8.70
N GLY A 211 23.79 3.34 -8.93
CA GLY A 211 24.62 2.75 -7.86
C GLY A 211 24.16 1.37 -7.37
N GLY A 212 23.06 0.83 -7.90
CA GLY A 212 22.57 -0.52 -7.60
C GLY A 212 21.84 -0.66 -6.26
N LEU A 213 21.54 -1.91 -5.90
CA LEU A 213 20.70 -2.27 -4.77
C LEU A 213 21.25 -1.74 -3.42
N ASP A 214 22.56 -1.84 -3.19
CA ASP A 214 23.19 -1.37 -1.96
C ASP A 214 23.10 0.16 -1.82
N ALA A 215 23.29 0.90 -2.92
CA ALA A 215 23.09 2.34 -2.93
C ALA A 215 21.63 2.71 -2.68
N PHE A 216 20.67 1.95 -3.25
CA PHE A 216 19.25 2.16 -2.98
C PHE A 216 18.89 1.95 -1.50
N VAL A 217 19.35 0.85 -0.89
CA VAL A 217 19.13 0.58 0.53
C VAL A 217 19.81 1.63 1.42
N GLN A 218 20.99 2.13 1.05
CA GLN A 218 21.61 3.27 1.73
C GLN A 218 20.73 4.52 1.64
N GLN A 219 20.15 4.83 0.47
CA GLN A 219 19.23 5.95 0.28
C GLN A 219 17.92 5.78 1.07
N MET A 220 17.36 4.57 1.17
CA MET A 220 16.17 4.29 2.01
C MET A 220 16.43 4.64 3.48
N ASN A 221 17.57 4.22 4.01
CA ASN A 221 17.96 4.52 5.40
C ASN A 221 18.39 6.00 5.58
N ALA A 222 18.97 6.64 4.56
CA ALA A 222 19.29 8.06 4.59
C ALA A 222 18.02 8.94 4.58
N LYS A 223 17.03 8.58 3.77
CA LYS A 223 15.71 9.23 3.74
C LYS A 223 14.97 9.04 5.06
N ALA A 224 14.98 7.85 5.65
CA ALA A 224 14.41 7.62 6.99
C ALA A 224 15.00 8.59 8.03
N ARG A 225 16.34 8.65 8.14
CA ARG A 225 17.01 9.60 9.06
C ARG A 225 16.70 11.07 8.76
N LEU A 226 16.64 11.45 7.48
CA LEU A 226 16.29 12.82 7.06
C LEU A 226 14.85 13.21 7.45
N LEU A 227 13.93 12.24 7.46
CA LEU A 227 12.55 12.43 7.91
C LEU A 227 12.38 12.32 9.44
N GLY A 228 13.45 12.10 10.20
CA GLY A 228 13.39 11.88 11.65
C GLY A 228 12.83 10.52 12.06
N MET A 229 12.75 9.56 11.13
CA MET A 229 12.28 8.20 11.38
C MET A 229 13.38 7.39 12.09
N THR A 230 13.48 7.52 13.42
CA THR A 230 14.58 6.96 14.23
C THR A 230 14.44 5.48 14.53
N ASP A 231 13.22 4.94 14.50
CA ASP A 231 12.91 3.54 14.77
C ASP A 231 13.03 2.67 13.50
N THR A 232 13.25 3.31 12.34
CA THR A 232 13.20 2.68 11.03
C THR A 232 14.55 2.18 10.54
N ARG A 233 14.56 0.94 10.04
CA ARG A 233 15.69 0.35 9.34
C ARG A 233 15.23 -0.51 8.17
N TYR A 234 15.85 -0.30 7.01
CA TYR A 234 15.65 -1.10 5.81
C TYR A 234 16.91 -1.91 5.48
N VAL A 235 16.74 -3.12 4.95
CA VAL A 235 17.82 -3.93 4.35
C VAL A 235 17.56 -4.30 2.89
N GLU A 236 16.32 -4.18 2.40
CA GLU A 236 15.92 -4.50 1.03
C GLU A 236 14.61 -3.76 0.65
N PRO A 237 14.29 -3.56 -0.65
CA PRO A 237 13.24 -2.63 -1.11
C PRO A 237 11.82 -3.21 -1.16
N THR A 238 11.62 -4.49 -0.86
CA THR A 238 10.35 -5.20 -1.03
C THR A 238 9.58 -5.37 0.28
N GLY A 239 10.26 -5.50 1.42
CA GLY A 239 9.62 -5.86 2.69
C GLY A 239 9.27 -7.34 2.76
N LEU A 240 10.16 -8.19 2.26
CA LEU A 240 10.19 -9.63 2.48
C LEU A 240 11.04 -9.98 3.71
N SER A 241 12.12 -9.23 3.97
CA SER A 241 13.00 -9.50 5.10
C SER A 241 12.40 -9.00 6.41
N SER A 242 12.39 -9.84 7.45
CA SER A 242 11.91 -9.45 8.79
C SER A 242 12.82 -8.43 9.50
N ARG A 243 13.98 -8.13 8.89
CA ARG A 243 14.91 -7.04 9.27
C ARG A 243 14.52 -5.66 8.71
N ASN A 244 13.47 -5.57 7.87
CA ASN A 244 12.82 -4.30 7.55
C ASN A 244 11.83 -3.94 8.66
N GLN A 245 12.20 -2.97 9.47
CA GLN A 245 11.52 -2.64 10.72
C GLN A 245 11.27 -1.13 10.86
N SER A 246 10.24 -0.76 11.60
CA SER A 246 9.82 0.61 11.88
C SER A 246 8.80 0.63 13.02
N SER A 247 8.56 1.78 13.64
CA SER A 247 7.44 2.01 14.55
C SER A 247 6.21 2.57 13.82
N ALA A 248 5.08 2.71 14.50
CA ALA A 248 3.88 3.27 13.88
C ALA A 248 4.00 4.79 13.68
N ARG A 249 4.76 5.48 14.54
CA ARG A 249 5.05 6.92 14.43
C ARG A 249 5.85 7.23 13.16
N ASP A 250 6.96 6.51 12.96
CA ASP A 250 7.80 6.61 11.77
C ASP A 250 7.00 6.36 10.48
N LEU A 251 6.15 5.33 10.47
CA LEU A 251 5.29 5.04 9.33
C LEU A 251 4.25 6.14 9.06
N ALA A 252 3.72 6.82 10.09
CA ALA A 252 2.81 7.93 9.90
C ALA A 252 3.52 9.17 9.31
N VAL A 253 4.77 9.42 9.70
CA VAL A 253 5.64 10.42 9.05
C VAL A 253 5.86 10.06 7.58
N LEU A 254 6.19 8.80 7.27
CA LEU A 254 6.35 8.33 5.89
C LEU A 254 5.06 8.46 5.07
N VAL A 255 3.88 8.16 5.64
CA VAL A 255 2.58 8.35 4.98
C VAL A 255 2.33 9.82 4.68
N ASN A 256 2.59 10.73 5.63
CA ASN A 256 2.39 12.16 5.41
C ASN A 256 3.26 12.69 4.25
N VAL A 257 4.55 12.34 4.25
CA VAL A 257 5.50 12.74 3.21
C VAL A 257 5.14 12.10 1.87
N ALA A 258 4.83 10.81 1.84
CA ALA A 258 4.45 10.10 0.61
C ALA A 258 3.10 10.58 0.04
N HIS A 259 2.20 11.13 0.86
CA HIS A 259 0.96 11.76 0.41
C HIS A 259 1.20 13.15 -0.21
N SER A 260 2.37 13.77 -0.03
CA SER A 260 2.73 14.98 -0.80
C SER A 260 3.08 14.69 -2.27
N ASP A 261 3.37 13.43 -2.61
CA ASP A 261 3.77 12.98 -3.95
C ASP A 261 2.55 12.53 -4.77
N PRO A 262 2.21 13.23 -5.89
CA PRO A 262 1.02 12.89 -6.68
C PRO A 262 1.09 11.50 -7.34
N LEU A 263 2.28 11.06 -7.76
CA LEU A 263 2.49 9.80 -8.45
C LEU A 263 2.35 8.62 -7.49
N VAL A 264 2.92 8.74 -6.28
CA VAL A 264 2.76 7.73 -5.22
C VAL A 264 1.29 7.65 -4.78
N ARG A 265 0.56 8.78 -4.72
CA ARG A 265 -0.88 8.77 -4.47
C ARG A 265 -1.65 8.04 -5.56
N GLU A 266 -1.45 8.39 -6.84
CA GLU A 266 -2.13 7.73 -7.97
C GLU A 266 -1.87 6.22 -7.98
N TYR A 267 -0.60 5.81 -7.88
CA TYR A 267 -0.20 4.41 -7.98
C TYR A 267 -0.54 3.58 -6.73
N THR A 268 -0.71 4.20 -5.55
CA THR A 268 -1.24 3.48 -4.38
C THR A 268 -2.76 3.36 -4.38
N THR A 269 -3.48 4.30 -4.99
CA THR A 269 -4.96 4.38 -4.96
C THR A 269 -5.64 3.87 -6.24
N SER A 270 -4.89 3.56 -7.29
CA SER A 270 -5.38 2.87 -8.47
C SER A 270 -6.09 1.53 -8.11
N PRO A 271 -7.28 1.23 -8.65
CA PRO A 271 -8.06 0.04 -8.27
C PRO A 271 -7.51 -1.27 -8.86
N GLY A 272 -6.92 -1.20 -10.05
CA GLY A 272 -6.40 -2.32 -10.83
C GLY A 272 -5.71 -1.85 -12.10
N TYR A 273 -4.92 -2.72 -12.72
CA TYR A 273 -4.09 -2.41 -13.87
C TYR A 273 -3.77 -3.66 -14.72
N GLU A 274 -3.53 -3.45 -16.02
CA GLU A 274 -3.21 -4.51 -16.98
C GLU A 274 -1.85 -4.25 -17.62
N VAL A 275 -0.94 -5.23 -17.54
CA VAL A 275 0.36 -5.19 -18.24
C VAL A 275 0.45 -6.26 -19.32
N ALA A 276 1.00 -5.88 -20.48
CA ALA A 276 1.22 -6.80 -21.59
C ALA A 276 2.61 -7.45 -21.49
N VAL A 277 2.64 -8.77 -21.29
CA VAL A 277 3.87 -9.58 -21.19
C VAL A 277 3.92 -10.53 -22.38
N GLY A 278 4.53 -10.06 -23.47
CA GLY A 278 4.62 -10.80 -24.74
C GLY A 278 3.23 -11.07 -25.33
N ARG A 279 2.81 -12.34 -25.35
CA ARG A 279 1.50 -12.78 -25.87
C ARG A 279 0.41 -12.91 -24.79
N ARG A 280 0.63 -12.38 -23.59
CA ARG A 280 -0.28 -12.51 -22.44
C ARG A 280 -0.51 -11.15 -21.78
N THR A 281 -1.74 -10.89 -21.34
CA THR A 281 -2.02 -9.77 -20.42
C THR A 281 -2.10 -10.30 -18.99
N LEU A 282 -1.51 -9.57 -18.04
CA LEU A 282 -1.55 -9.89 -16.62
C LEU A 282 -2.40 -8.86 -15.85
N GLN A 283 -3.40 -9.38 -15.14
CA GLN A 283 -4.46 -8.62 -14.46
C GLN A 283 -4.12 -8.34 -12.98
N TYR A 284 -3.79 -7.10 -12.64
CA TYR A 284 -3.39 -6.66 -11.29
C TYR A 284 -4.50 -5.87 -10.61
N ASN A 285 -4.61 -5.99 -9.27
CA ASN A 285 -5.67 -5.40 -8.45
C ASN A 285 -5.07 -4.81 -7.17
N ASN A 286 -5.71 -3.79 -6.60
CA ASN A 286 -5.25 -3.18 -5.35
C ASN A 286 -5.28 -4.19 -4.18
N THR A 287 -4.24 -4.17 -3.35
CA THR A 287 -4.15 -5.03 -2.16
C THR A 287 -5.00 -4.55 -0.99
N ASN A 288 -5.34 -3.25 -0.94
CA ASN A 288 -6.36 -2.73 -0.05
C ASN A 288 -7.73 -2.74 -0.77
N ARG A 289 -8.67 -3.54 -0.25
CA ARG A 289 -10.03 -3.63 -0.82
C ARG A 289 -10.88 -2.39 -0.60
N LEU A 290 -10.56 -1.55 0.39
CA LEU A 290 -11.31 -0.33 0.67
C LEU A 290 -11.20 0.70 -0.46
N VAL A 291 -10.14 0.64 -1.27
CA VAL A 291 -9.95 1.43 -2.51
C VAL A 291 -11.06 1.17 -3.55
N LEU A 292 -11.73 0.01 -3.48
CA LEU A 292 -12.87 -0.32 -4.35
C LEU A 292 -14.22 0.11 -3.77
N SER A 293 -14.26 0.68 -2.56
CA SER A 293 -15.51 1.08 -1.91
C SER A 293 -15.86 2.53 -2.23
N PRO A 294 -17.07 2.82 -2.77
CA PRO A 294 -17.51 4.19 -3.01
C PRO A 294 -17.77 4.99 -1.73
N THR A 295 -17.71 4.34 -0.54
CA THR A 295 -17.81 5.00 0.77
C THR A 295 -16.48 5.53 1.30
N TRP A 296 -15.36 5.22 0.64
CA TRP A 296 -14.01 5.51 1.12
C TRP A 296 -13.26 6.44 0.15
N ASP A 297 -12.88 7.60 0.65
CA ASP A 297 -11.95 8.51 -0.04
C ASP A 297 -10.54 8.29 0.54
N ILE A 298 -9.71 7.54 -0.18
CA ILE A 298 -8.37 7.15 0.24
C ILE A 298 -7.35 7.94 -0.60
N GLY A 299 -6.59 8.82 0.04
CA GLY A 299 -5.56 9.60 -0.64
C GLY A 299 -4.26 8.81 -0.87
N LEU A 300 -3.97 7.81 -0.03
CA LEU A 300 -2.80 6.93 -0.13
C LEU A 300 -3.03 5.62 0.64
N GLN A 301 -2.48 4.48 0.19
CA GLN A 301 -2.42 3.25 1.01
C GLN A 301 -1.17 2.40 0.75
N LYS A 302 -0.81 1.55 1.72
CA LYS A 302 -0.02 0.34 1.47
C LYS A 302 -0.40 -0.78 2.43
N THR A 303 -0.51 -2.01 1.93
CA THR A 303 -0.61 -3.22 2.77
C THR A 303 0.69 -4.03 2.82
N GLY A 304 0.85 -4.88 3.84
CA GLY A 304 1.94 -5.85 3.95
C GLY A 304 1.56 -7.12 4.71
N TYR A 305 2.26 -8.23 4.44
CA TYR A 305 2.20 -9.47 5.21
C TYR A 305 3.48 -10.30 5.01
N ILE A 306 4.13 -10.67 6.12
CA ILE A 306 4.98 -11.86 6.30
C ILE A 306 4.60 -12.46 7.67
N SER A 307 4.97 -13.70 7.97
CA SER A 307 4.59 -14.34 9.25
C SER A 307 5.05 -13.53 10.46
N GLU A 308 6.29 -13.04 10.40
CA GLU A 308 6.96 -12.27 11.45
C GLU A 308 6.33 -10.90 11.71
N ALA A 309 5.68 -10.31 10.70
CA ALA A 309 5.06 -8.98 10.73
C ALA A 309 3.56 -9.00 11.09
N GLY A 310 2.94 -10.18 11.09
CA GLY A 310 1.48 -10.27 10.96
C GLY A 310 0.99 -9.51 9.71
N ARG A 311 -0.24 -8.98 9.75
CA ARG A 311 -0.82 -8.22 8.62
C ARG A 311 -0.82 -6.73 8.89
N CYS A 312 -0.11 -5.99 8.06
CA CYS A 312 0.07 -4.55 8.19
C CYS A 312 -0.75 -3.76 7.15
N LEU A 313 -1.16 -2.56 7.52
CA LEU A 313 -1.82 -1.56 6.68
C LEU A 313 -1.36 -0.17 7.13
N VAL A 314 -1.02 0.68 6.17
CA VAL A 314 -1.02 2.13 6.35
C VAL A 314 -1.93 2.76 5.31
N MET A 315 -2.64 3.82 5.68
CA MET A 315 -3.41 4.63 4.73
C MET A 315 -3.62 6.05 5.21
N GLN A 316 -3.80 6.95 4.25
CA GLN A 316 -4.37 8.27 4.41
C GLN A 316 -5.78 8.22 3.80
N ALA A 317 -6.78 8.76 4.50
CA ALA A 317 -8.15 8.88 4.00
C ALA A 317 -8.84 10.14 4.50
N GLN A 318 -9.83 10.63 3.76
CA GLN A 318 -10.73 11.68 4.24
C GLN A 318 -11.88 11.03 5.02
N VAL A 319 -12.02 11.38 6.30
CA VAL A 319 -13.04 10.84 7.22
C VAL A 319 -13.65 12.00 8.01
N ALA A 320 -14.98 12.14 7.98
CA ALA A 320 -15.70 13.25 8.64
C ALA A 320 -15.15 14.66 8.33
N GLY A 321 -14.64 14.87 7.11
CA GLY A 321 -14.01 16.13 6.68
C GLY A 321 -12.56 16.34 7.14
N ARG A 322 -11.99 15.41 7.92
CA ARG A 322 -10.60 15.42 8.39
C ARG A 322 -9.71 14.54 7.50
N LYS A 323 -8.45 14.91 7.31
CA LYS A 323 -7.44 14.03 6.70
C LYS A 323 -6.85 13.13 7.78
N ILE A 324 -7.23 11.85 7.79
CA ILE A 324 -6.79 10.91 8.83
C ILE A 324 -5.72 9.96 8.28
N ILE A 325 -4.58 9.90 8.97
CA ILE A 325 -3.56 8.86 8.79
C ILE A 325 -3.86 7.72 9.77
N MET A 326 -3.89 6.50 9.25
CA MET A 326 -4.04 5.26 9.99
C MET A 326 -2.86 4.33 9.73
N VAL A 327 -2.24 3.86 10.81
CA VAL A 327 -1.19 2.84 10.79
C VAL A 327 -1.63 1.68 11.67
N PHE A 328 -1.61 0.46 11.13
CA PHE A 328 -1.98 -0.77 11.79
C PHE A 328 -0.92 -1.84 11.52
N LEU A 329 -0.22 -2.31 12.55
CA LEU A 329 0.79 -3.37 12.44
C LEU A 329 0.35 -4.62 13.20
N ASP A 330 0.79 -5.77 12.69
CA ASP A 330 0.51 -7.07 13.29
C ASP A 330 -0.99 -7.32 13.58
N SER A 331 -1.80 -7.28 12.52
CA SER A 331 -3.25 -7.49 12.62
C SER A 331 -3.67 -8.97 12.50
N ALA A 332 -4.39 -9.44 13.51
CA ALA A 332 -4.82 -10.82 13.71
C ALA A 332 -6.07 -11.18 12.88
N GLY A 333 -5.83 -11.76 11.70
CA GLY A 333 -6.87 -12.32 10.82
C GLY A 333 -6.84 -11.77 9.39
N LYS A 334 -7.45 -12.47 8.43
CA LYS A 334 -7.26 -12.16 6.99
C LYS A 334 -7.65 -10.72 6.59
N PHE A 335 -8.72 -10.21 7.19
CA PHE A 335 -9.33 -8.91 6.89
C PHE A 335 -9.33 -7.96 8.09
N SER A 336 -8.72 -8.34 9.22
CA SER A 336 -8.81 -7.63 10.50
C SER A 336 -8.44 -6.16 10.40
N ARG A 337 -7.30 -5.82 9.80
CA ARG A 337 -6.84 -4.43 9.57
C ARG A 337 -7.77 -3.57 8.72
N LEU A 338 -8.62 -4.18 7.89
CA LEU A 338 -9.66 -3.45 7.14
C LEU A 338 -10.83 -3.14 8.07
N GLY A 339 -11.21 -4.09 8.93
CA GLY A 339 -12.19 -3.84 10.00
C GLY A 339 -11.68 -2.88 11.08
N ASP A 340 -10.36 -2.86 11.36
CA ASP A 340 -9.73 -1.86 12.23
C ASP A 340 -9.90 -0.45 11.63
N ALA A 341 -9.69 -0.30 10.31
CA ALA A 341 -9.96 0.95 9.59
C ALA A 341 -11.44 1.37 9.62
N GLU A 342 -12.39 0.45 9.41
CA GLU A 342 -13.84 0.76 9.54
C GLU A 342 -14.24 1.12 10.98
N ARG A 343 -13.66 0.49 12.00
CA ARG A 343 -13.92 0.87 13.42
C ARG A 343 -13.37 2.24 13.75
N VAL A 344 -12.15 2.57 13.31
CA VAL A 344 -11.59 3.92 13.44
C VAL A 344 -12.43 4.95 12.68
N ARG A 345 -12.87 4.62 11.46
CA ARG A 345 -13.73 5.47 10.63
C ARG A 345 -15.03 5.84 11.37
N HIS A 346 -15.81 4.85 11.82
CA HIS A 346 -17.07 5.11 12.51
C HIS A 346 -16.91 5.85 13.83
N TRP A 347 -15.78 5.66 14.52
CA TRP A 347 -15.44 6.42 15.72
C TRP A 347 -15.08 7.88 15.44
N VAL A 348 -14.33 8.17 14.36
CA VAL A 348 -14.07 9.55 13.92
C VAL A 348 -15.35 10.22 13.40
N GLU A 349 -16.22 9.48 12.71
CA GLU A 349 -17.54 9.95 12.26
C GLU A 349 -18.45 10.33 13.45
N SER A 350 -18.48 9.56 14.54
CA SER A 350 -19.29 9.90 15.73
C SER A 350 -18.72 11.04 16.57
N MET A 351 -17.39 11.17 16.68
CA MET A 351 -16.77 12.34 17.31
C MET A 351 -17.15 13.66 16.60
N GLY A 352 -17.22 13.64 15.27
CA GLY A 352 -17.66 14.80 14.48
C GLY A 352 -19.12 15.19 14.74
N GLN A 353 -20.01 14.21 14.95
CA GLN A 353 -21.43 14.44 15.25
C GLN A 353 -21.62 15.13 16.62
N VAL A 354 -20.94 14.64 17.67
CA VAL A 354 -21.02 15.21 19.02
C VAL A 354 -20.57 16.68 19.06
N ALA A 355 -19.54 17.03 18.27
CA ALA A 355 -19.11 18.42 18.13
C ALA A 355 -20.16 19.30 17.41
N GLY A 356 -20.84 18.76 16.39
CA GLY A 356 -21.92 19.44 15.68
C GLY A 356 -23.14 19.74 16.56
N ASP A 357 -23.65 18.74 17.29
CA ASP A 357 -24.80 18.92 18.17
C ASP A 357 -24.50 19.90 19.32
N SER A 358 -23.27 19.84 19.87
CA SER A 358 -22.80 20.78 20.90
C SER A 358 -22.80 22.24 20.40
N MET A 359 -22.49 22.48 19.12
CA MET A 359 -22.59 23.80 18.50
C MET A 359 -24.05 24.23 18.31
N ILE A 360 -24.93 23.33 17.85
CA ILE A 360 -26.35 23.61 17.60
C ILE A 360 -27.07 24.00 18.90
N HIS A 361 -26.76 23.35 20.02
CA HIS A 361 -27.30 23.71 21.33
C HIS A 361 -26.79 25.08 21.81
N LYS A 362 -25.53 25.44 21.51
CA LYS A 362 -24.92 26.72 21.96
C LYS A 362 -25.38 27.95 21.15
N VAL A 363 -26.03 27.75 20.01
CA VAL A 363 -26.61 28.82 19.16
C VAL A 363 -28.10 29.07 19.48
N LYS A 364 -28.68 28.32 20.42
CA LYS A 364 -30.10 28.41 20.84
C LYS A 364 -30.29 28.83 22.32
N GLY A 365 -29.25 29.36 22.95
CA GLY A 365 -29.25 29.85 24.34
C GLY A 365 -29.00 31.35 24.42
#